data_AF-A0A0T1T682-F1
#
_entry.id   AF-A0A0T1T682-F1
#
_cell.length_a   1.000
_cell.length_b   1.000
_cell.length_c   1.000
_cell.angle_alpha   90.00
_cell.angle_beta   90.00
_cell.angle_gamma   90.00
#
_symmetry.space_group_name_H-M   'P 1'
#
loop_
_entity.id
_entity.type
_entity.pdbx_description
1 polymer ?
#
loop_
_entity_poly.entity_id
_entity_poly.type
_entity_poly.pdbx_seq_one_letter_code
_entity_poly.pdbx_strand_id
1 'polypeptide(L)'
;MDVFACAGCGTELTAPVSRVALPVHTHHGGWEELHPPLMESATYAVDPRPTGPPWRLWEEVGEDAAARQGVYAPVYSVSFGARNRIVIAPGDSRSMTLIPEKCEGYCRGVDGRAGPNLACEGCGRAVATRIDDCGSWQTVWLEPPAVVRRPSGLPPVPPPGWDDLERAGHRVPPVEPDGSWSRRWEAAVGVALAHLVAVTGNRPATLPAGPVAALLGHAVGRYLPAGPDARSVELAGPGIRMPRPRPDVLLVPRHPLTGAPWRPPGDDGAVVPLGSGVWAYLAHPGETSPMPATGVLPEGVLRDDYPLPPGPWCPLTPHHHAFDHTLVGLPAVRAPRLRAYRDTYRDAYR
;
A
#
# COMPACT_ATOMS: atom_id res chain seq x y z
N MET A 1 -9.63 3.88 21.63
CA MET A 1 -9.93 3.99 20.17
C MET A 1 -10.46 5.39 19.90
N ASP A 2 -10.68 5.73 18.63
CA ASP A 2 -11.20 7.04 18.22
C ASP A 2 -12.49 6.91 17.42
N VAL A 3 -13.31 7.96 17.45
CA VAL A 3 -14.39 8.18 16.48
C VAL A 3 -14.11 9.47 15.72
N PHE A 4 -14.49 9.50 14.45
CA PHE A 4 -14.54 10.76 13.70
C PHE A 4 -15.97 11.29 13.74
N ALA A 5 -16.13 12.56 14.07
CA ALA A 5 -17.42 13.24 14.10
C ALA A 5 -17.46 14.38 13.08
N CYS A 6 -18.65 14.75 12.62
CA CYS A 6 -18.83 15.87 11.71
C CYS A 6 -18.36 17.17 12.38
N ALA A 7 -17.47 17.92 11.71
CA ALA A 7 -17.00 19.20 12.21
C ALA A 7 -18.11 20.27 12.29
N GLY A 8 -19.22 20.09 11.55
CA GLY A 8 -20.33 21.05 11.51
C GLY A 8 -21.35 20.87 12.65
N CYS A 9 -21.75 19.64 12.94
CA CYS A 9 -22.85 19.35 13.88
C CYS A 9 -22.49 18.34 14.99
N GLY A 10 -21.29 17.75 14.95
CA GLY A 10 -20.84 16.81 15.97
C GLY A 10 -21.39 15.38 15.85
N THR A 11 -22.23 15.07 14.86
CA THR A 11 -22.70 13.70 14.59
C THR A 11 -21.53 12.76 14.38
N GLU A 12 -21.53 11.61 15.05
CA GLU A 12 -20.51 10.58 14.85
C GLU A 12 -20.63 9.97 13.44
N LEU A 13 -19.51 9.93 12.74
CA LEU A 13 -19.41 9.55 11.34
C LEU A 13 -18.76 8.17 11.14
N THR A 14 -18.18 7.61 12.19
CA THR A 14 -17.52 6.31 12.14
C THR A 14 -17.86 5.47 13.36
N ALA A 15 -17.77 4.16 13.20
CA ALA A 15 -17.55 3.27 14.33
C ALA A 15 -16.23 3.63 15.04
N PRO A 16 -16.00 3.15 16.27
CA PRO A 16 -14.70 3.25 16.92
C PRO A 16 -13.61 2.58 16.08
N VAL A 17 -12.58 3.32 15.73
CA VAL A 17 -11.46 2.89 14.89
C VAL A 17 -10.11 3.12 15.58
N SER A 18 -9.12 2.30 15.21
CA SER A 18 -7.74 2.42 15.68
C SER A 18 -6.81 2.76 14.53
N ARG A 19 -5.80 3.59 14.81
CA ARG A 19 -4.84 4.01 13.77
C ARG A 19 -3.93 2.86 13.36
N VAL A 20 -3.70 2.72 12.06
CA VAL A 20 -2.67 1.89 11.46
C VAL A 20 -1.92 2.65 10.36
N ALA A 21 -0.85 2.06 9.84
CA ALA A 21 -0.12 2.59 8.70
C ALA A 21 -0.95 2.46 7.43
N LEU A 22 -0.81 3.43 6.52
CA LEU A 22 -1.46 3.37 5.22
C LEU A 22 -0.92 2.15 4.42
N PRO A 23 -1.79 1.24 3.96
CA PRO A 23 -1.34 0.08 3.19
C PRO A 23 -0.61 0.50 1.91
N VAL A 24 0.49 -0.18 1.58
CA VAL A 24 1.33 0.19 0.41
C VAL A 24 0.60 0.06 -0.92
N HIS A 25 -0.46 -0.77 -0.96
CA HIS A 25 -1.30 -1.01 -2.12
C HIS A 25 -2.49 -0.05 -2.24
N THR A 26 -2.64 0.95 -1.35
CA THR A 26 -3.78 1.89 -1.29
C THR A 26 -4.24 2.41 -2.65
N HIS A 27 -3.30 2.79 -3.52
CA HIS A 27 -3.57 3.44 -4.80
C HIS A 27 -3.37 2.49 -6.00
N HIS A 28 -3.32 1.18 -5.73
CA HIS A 28 -2.88 0.17 -6.69
C HIS A 28 -3.84 -1.02 -6.66
N GLY A 29 -4.90 -0.97 -7.46
CA GLY A 29 -5.80 -2.10 -7.70
C GLY A 29 -5.53 -2.76 -9.05
N GLY A 30 -6.45 -3.61 -9.50
CA GLY A 30 -6.38 -4.36 -10.77
C GLY A 30 -7.64 -4.15 -11.60
N TRP A 31 -7.47 -3.76 -12.87
CA TRP A 31 -8.54 -3.42 -13.81
C TRP A 31 -9.63 -4.49 -13.88
N GLU A 32 -10.90 -4.07 -14.03
CA GLU A 32 -12.08 -4.94 -14.16
C GLU A 32 -12.40 -5.89 -12.99
N GLU A 33 -11.65 -5.80 -11.88
CA GLU A 33 -11.87 -6.61 -10.68
C GLU A 33 -12.47 -5.77 -9.54
N LEU A 34 -13.40 -6.38 -8.79
CA LEU A 34 -13.86 -5.82 -7.53
C LEU A 34 -12.89 -6.23 -6.43
N HIS A 35 -12.29 -5.23 -5.76
CA HIS A 35 -11.38 -5.46 -4.66
C HIS A 35 -12.14 -5.45 -3.33
N PRO A 36 -11.67 -6.20 -2.31
CA PRO A 36 -12.22 -6.10 -0.97
C PRO A 36 -11.94 -4.71 -0.36
N PRO A 37 -12.49 -4.42 0.84
CA PRO A 37 -12.08 -3.25 1.61
C PRO A 37 -10.57 -3.12 1.75
N LEU A 38 -10.05 -1.92 1.54
CA LEU A 38 -8.62 -1.62 1.72
C LEU A 38 -8.20 -1.83 3.17
N MET A 39 -9.02 -1.31 4.09
CA MET A 39 -8.76 -1.29 5.51
C MET A 39 -9.46 -2.47 6.18
N GLU A 40 -8.80 -3.04 7.18
CA GLU A 40 -9.46 -3.96 8.11
C GLU A 40 -10.50 -3.20 8.94
N SER A 41 -11.58 -3.88 9.32
CA SER A 41 -12.63 -3.29 10.16
C SER A 41 -12.06 -2.72 11.45
N ALA A 42 -12.67 -1.63 11.93
CA ALA A 42 -12.23 -0.89 13.11
C ALA A 42 -10.80 -0.33 13.01
N THR A 43 -10.28 -0.12 11.79
CA THR A 43 -8.99 0.56 11.57
C THR A 43 -9.14 1.79 10.69
N TYR A 44 -8.22 2.74 10.84
CA TYR A 44 -8.09 3.87 9.95
C TYR A 44 -6.63 4.18 9.65
N ALA A 45 -6.38 4.75 8.48
CA ALA A 45 -5.07 5.28 8.10
C ALA A 45 -5.19 6.72 7.59
N VAL A 46 -4.06 7.42 7.54
CA VAL A 46 -3.98 8.80 7.05
C VAL A 46 -3.04 8.82 5.86
N ASP A 47 -3.50 9.33 4.71
CA ASP A 47 -2.63 9.60 3.57
C ASP A 47 -2.03 11.01 3.70
N PRO A 48 -0.71 11.15 3.93
CA PRO A 48 -0.09 12.46 4.08
C PRO A 48 -0.02 13.25 2.76
N ARG A 49 -0.22 12.58 1.61
CA ARG A 49 -0.11 13.21 0.29
C ARG A 49 -1.40 13.94 -0.08
N PRO A 50 -1.30 15.00 -0.89
CA PRO A 50 -2.48 15.58 -1.52
C PRO A 50 -3.08 14.52 -2.47
N THR A 51 -4.37 14.24 -2.33
CA THR A 51 -5.07 13.30 -3.22
C THR A 51 -6.41 13.87 -3.65
N GLY A 52 -6.82 13.53 -4.87
CA GLY A 52 -8.07 14.00 -5.46
C GLY A 52 -7.97 15.39 -6.10
N PRO A 53 -9.10 15.96 -6.53
CA PRO A 53 -9.15 17.24 -7.20
C PRO A 53 -8.83 18.42 -6.25
N PRO A 54 -8.40 19.58 -6.78
CA PRO A 54 -8.18 19.84 -8.21
C PRO A 54 -6.87 19.22 -8.72
N TRP A 55 -6.89 18.75 -9.97
CA TRP A 55 -5.73 18.25 -10.69
C TRP A 55 -5.24 19.33 -11.66
N ARG A 56 -3.92 19.53 -11.73
CA ARG A 56 -3.29 20.48 -12.66
C ARG A 56 -2.23 19.79 -13.50
N LEU A 57 -2.09 20.17 -14.75
CA LEU A 57 -1.09 19.55 -15.64
C LEU A 57 0.32 19.84 -15.13
N TRP A 58 1.23 18.87 -15.26
CA TRP A 58 2.62 19.04 -14.81
C TRP A 58 3.29 20.28 -15.43
N GLU A 59 3.07 20.50 -16.72
CA GLU A 59 3.65 21.62 -17.48
C GLU A 59 3.25 22.99 -16.92
N GLU A 60 2.05 23.10 -16.35
CA GLU A 60 1.54 24.34 -15.74
C GLU A 60 2.03 24.55 -14.30
N VAL A 61 2.39 23.46 -13.61
CA VAL A 61 2.77 23.47 -12.20
C VAL A 61 4.27 23.77 -12.06
N GLY A 62 5.09 23.17 -12.91
CA GLY A 62 6.56 23.26 -12.83
C GLY A 62 7.18 22.38 -11.74
N GLU A 63 8.48 22.07 -11.88
CA GLU A 63 9.17 21.07 -11.06
C GLU A 63 9.13 21.38 -9.55
N ASP A 64 9.32 22.64 -9.15
CA ASP A 64 9.39 23.03 -7.73
C ASP A 64 8.05 22.98 -7.02
N ALA A 65 6.98 23.38 -7.70
CA ALA A 65 5.64 23.31 -7.12
C ALA A 65 5.16 21.86 -7.05
N ALA A 66 5.49 21.03 -8.05
CA ALA A 66 5.20 19.60 -8.01
C ALA A 66 5.98 18.89 -6.88
N ALA A 67 7.23 19.27 -6.65
CA ALA A 67 8.03 18.73 -5.54
C ALA A 67 7.43 19.06 -4.17
N ARG A 68 6.81 20.24 -4.00
CA ARG A 68 6.04 20.55 -2.78
C ARG A 68 4.82 19.64 -2.61
N GLN A 69 4.26 19.10 -3.70
CA GLN A 69 3.22 18.07 -3.67
C GLN A 69 3.79 16.64 -3.55
N GLY A 70 5.12 16.48 -3.46
CA GLY A 70 5.77 15.18 -3.34
C GLY A 70 5.96 14.45 -4.66
N VAL A 71 5.93 15.16 -5.80
CA VAL A 71 6.17 14.60 -7.13
C VAL A 71 7.44 15.22 -7.72
N TYR A 72 8.43 14.39 -8.03
CA TYR A 72 9.79 14.80 -8.38
C TYR A 72 10.17 14.54 -9.84
N ALA A 73 9.29 13.96 -10.64
CA ALA A 73 9.47 13.72 -12.07
C ALA A 73 8.15 13.92 -12.86
N PRO A 74 8.21 14.17 -14.19
CA PRO A 74 7.04 14.50 -14.99
C PRO A 74 5.93 13.44 -14.94
N VAL A 75 4.72 13.86 -14.59
CA VAL A 75 3.48 13.04 -14.62
C VAL A 75 2.44 13.75 -15.49
N TYR A 76 1.31 13.10 -15.78
CA TYR A 76 0.23 13.76 -16.53
C TYR A 76 -0.35 14.94 -15.76
N SER A 77 -0.72 14.72 -14.50
CA SER A 77 -1.29 15.75 -13.62
C SER A 77 -0.83 15.57 -12.18
N VAL A 78 -0.82 16.69 -11.44
CA VAL A 78 -0.45 16.77 -10.02
C VAL A 78 -1.70 17.12 -9.21
N SER A 79 -1.96 16.35 -8.15
CA SER A 79 -3.04 16.64 -7.22
C SER A 79 -2.72 17.84 -6.33
N PHE A 80 -3.69 18.74 -6.21
CA PHE A 80 -3.75 19.81 -5.21
C PHE A 80 -4.91 19.59 -4.24
N GLY A 81 -5.40 18.36 -4.15
CA GLY A 81 -6.45 17.97 -3.21
C GLY A 81 -6.00 18.03 -1.75
N ALA A 82 -6.93 17.67 -0.86
CA ALA A 82 -6.67 17.70 0.57
C ALA A 82 -5.52 16.75 0.96
N ARG A 83 -4.68 17.21 1.88
CA ARG A 83 -3.67 16.39 2.56
C ARG A 83 -4.26 15.78 3.82
N ASN A 84 -3.66 14.70 4.27
CA ASN A 84 -4.05 14.00 5.51
C ASN A 84 -5.47 13.45 5.45
N ARG A 85 -5.95 13.06 4.25
CA ARG A 85 -7.24 12.38 4.11
C ARG A 85 -7.21 11.08 4.89
N ILE A 86 -8.32 10.75 5.53
CA ILE A 86 -8.43 9.62 6.44
C ILE A 86 -9.21 8.53 5.73
N VAL A 87 -8.62 7.34 5.60
CA VAL A 87 -9.30 6.18 5.03
C VAL A 87 -9.77 5.23 6.11
N ILE A 88 -10.99 4.75 5.96
CA ILE A 88 -11.62 3.69 6.76
C ILE A 88 -12.21 2.62 5.84
N ALA A 89 -12.55 1.46 6.40
CA ALA A 89 -13.35 0.48 5.69
C ALA A 89 -14.77 1.03 5.50
N PRO A 90 -15.45 0.78 4.35
CA PRO A 90 -16.82 1.24 4.15
C PRO A 90 -17.78 0.81 5.27
N GLY A 91 -17.59 -0.40 5.82
CA GLY A 91 -18.40 -0.93 6.92
C GLY A 91 -18.26 -0.19 8.26
N ASP A 92 -17.22 0.63 8.42
CA ASP A 92 -17.03 1.47 9.62
C ASP A 92 -17.73 2.82 9.50
N SER A 93 -18.36 3.14 8.36
CA SER A 93 -19.08 4.41 8.16
C SER A 93 -20.38 4.43 8.97
N ARG A 94 -20.70 5.56 9.59
CA ARG A 94 -21.94 5.80 10.36
C ARG A 94 -22.54 7.14 9.97
N SER A 95 -23.86 7.23 10.02
CA SER A 95 -24.62 8.48 9.85
C SER A 95 -24.20 9.31 8.63
N MET A 96 -23.96 8.63 7.50
CA MET A 96 -23.67 9.23 6.21
C MET A 96 -24.63 8.68 5.15
N THR A 97 -25.21 9.59 4.37
CA THR A 97 -25.99 9.24 3.17
C THR A 97 -25.21 9.57 1.91
N LEU A 98 -25.44 8.81 0.85
CA LEU A 98 -24.93 9.13 -0.48
C LEU A 98 -25.54 10.44 -0.99
N ILE A 99 -24.75 11.19 -1.75
CA ILE A 99 -25.18 12.34 -2.56
C ILE A 99 -25.33 11.82 -3.98
N PRO A 100 -26.56 11.48 -4.44
CA PRO A 100 -26.76 10.77 -5.70
C PRO A 100 -26.12 11.44 -6.91
N GLU A 101 -26.13 12.78 -6.95
CA GLU A 101 -25.56 13.60 -8.03
C GLU A 101 -24.03 13.51 -8.11
N LYS A 102 -23.38 12.88 -7.13
CA LYS A 102 -21.93 12.69 -7.05
C LYS A 102 -21.52 11.21 -7.00
N CYS A 103 -22.46 10.30 -7.27
CA CYS A 103 -22.23 8.86 -7.29
C CYS A 103 -21.97 8.33 -8.70
N GLU A 104 -21.52 9.18 -9.61
CA GLU A 104 -21.05 8.76 -10.93
C GLU A 104 -19.81 7.85 -10.81
N GLY A 105 -19.59 7.09 -11.88
CA GLY A 105 -18.62 6.01 -11.94
C GLY A 105 -18.05 5.83 -13.33
N TYR A 106 -17.03 4.99 -13.46
CA TYR A 106 -16.51 4.60 -14.76
C TYR A 106 -16.96 3.20 -15.17
N CYS A 107 -16.73 2.21 -14.31
CA CYS A 107 -16.79 0.81 -14.69
C CYS A 107 -18.03 0.07 -14.15
N ARG A 108 -18.09 -0.14 -12.84
CA ARG A 108 -19.11 -0.93 -12.13
C ARG A 108 -19.69 -0.23 -10.90
N GLY A 109 -19.15 0.90 -10.48
CA GLY A 109 -19.64 1.62 -9.31
C GLY A 109 -19.03 2.99 -9.14
N VAL A 110 -18.91 3.47 -7.91
CA VAL A 110 -18.59 4.87 -7.62
C VAL A 110 -17.08 5.06 -7.51
N ASP A 111 -16.47 5.83 -8.40
CA ASP A 111 -15.00 6.01 -8.43
C ASP A 111 -14.49 7.23 -7.63
N GLY A 112 -15.42 8.04 -7.12
CA GLY A 112 -15.10 9.21 -6.30
C GLY A 112 -14.54 10.42 -7.06
N ARG A 113 -14.55 10.43 -8.40
CA ARG A 113 -13.99 11.53 -9.21
C ARG A 113 -14.63 12.89 -8.94
N ALA A 114 -15.90 12.91 -8.56
CA ALA A 114 -16.67 14.11 -8.25
C ALA A 114 -16.35 14.71 -6.86
N GLY A 115 -15.41 14.11 -6.12
CA GLY A 115 -15.05 14.52 -4.76
C GLY A 115 -16.00 13.92 -3.70
N PRO A 116 -16.26 14.63 -2.60
CA PRO A 116 -17.11 14.11 -1.51
C PRO A 116 -18.52 13.77 -1.99
N ASN A 117 -18.87 12.49 -1.91
CA ASN A 117 -20.14 11.89 -2.34
C ASN A 117 -20.94 11.29 -1.16
N LEU A 118 -20.47 11.49 0.07
CA LEU A 118 -21.16 11.16 1.30
C LEU A 118 -21.41 12.44 2.11
N ALA A 119 -22.67 12.63 2.51
CA ALA A 119 -23.12 13.72 3.36
C ALA A 119 -23.46 13.24 4.77
N CYS A 120 -23.14 14.04 5.77
CA CYS A 120 -23.56 13.82 7.15
C CYS A 120 -25.08 13.87 7.27
N GLU A 121 -25.72 12.84 7.83
CA GLU A 121 -27.17 12.79 8.03
C GLU A 121 -27.69 13.92 8.93
N GLY A 122 -26.89 14.36 9.91
CA GLY A 122 -27.28 15.40 10.86
C GLY A 122 -27.37 16.82 10.28
N CYS A 123 -26.56 17.18 9.28
CA CYS A 123 -26.52 18.56 8.76
C CYS A 123 -26.38 18.68 7.23
N GLY A 124 -26.35 17.56 6.50
CA GLY A 124 -26.24 17.54 5.04
C GLY A 124 -24.87 17.93 4.48
N ARG A 125 -23.89 18.29 5.32
CA ARG A 125 -22.54 18.66 4.85
C ARG A 125 -21.86 17.45 4.19
N ALA A 126 -21.22 17.65 3.04
CA ALA A 126 -20.38 16.64 2.43
C ALA A 126 -19.12 16.41 3.29
N VAL A 127 -18.90 15.17 3.73
CA VAL A 127 -17.86 14.82 4.74
C VAL A 127 -16.89 13.76 4.25
N ALA A 128 -17.23 12.98 3.23
CA ALA A 128 -16.38 11.88 2.78
C ALA A 128 -16.62 11.51 1.31
N THR A 129 -15.67 10.76 0.74
CA THR A 129 -15.76 10.11 -0.58
C THR A 129 -15.71 8.60 -0.42
N ARG A 130 -16.77 7.91 -0.81
CA ARG A 130 -16.79 6.47 -1.04
C ARG A 130 -16.19 6.17 -2.41
N ILE A 131 -15.31 5.17 -2.46
CA ILE A 131 -14.85 4.53 -3.69
C ILE A 131 -15.23 3.05 -3.60
N ASP A 132 -15.95 2.59 -4.61
CA ASP A 132 -16.47 1.24 -4.78
C ASP A 132 -16.69 1.01 -6.28
N ASP A 133 -15.59 1.06 -7.04
CA ASP A 133 -15.57 0.81 -8.48
C ASP A 133 -14.53 -0.26 -8.82
N CYS A 134 -14.69 -0.92 -9.97
CA CYS A 134 -13.73 -1.92 -10.44
C CYS A 134 -12.33 -1.28 -10.57
N GLY A 135 -11.27 -2.04 -10.30
CA GLY A 135 -9.91 -1.49 -10.34
C GLY A 135 -9.48 -0.71 -9.10
N SER A 136 -10.39 -0.45 -8.16
CA SER A 136 -10.09 0.29 -6.94
C SER A 136 -10.41 -0.52 -5.70
N TRP A 137 -9.64 -0.32 -4.63
CA TRP A 137 -9.97 -0.83 -3.31
C TRP A 137 -11.21 -0.14 -2.78
N GLN A 138 -12.10 -0.91 -2.16
CA GLN A 138 -13.26 -0.34 -1.48
C GLN A 138 -12.82 0.51 -0.30
N THR A 139 -13.18 1.79 -0.31
CA THR A 139 -12.72 2.77 0.69
C THR A 139 -13.79 3.81 0.99
N VAL A 140 -13.70 4.39 2.19
CA VAL A 140 -14.31 5.68 2.50
C VAL A 140 -13.22 6.62 2.98
N TRP A 141 -13.06 7.73 2.27
CA TRP A 141 -12.08 8.79 2.55
C TRP A 141 -12.77 9.97 3.20
N LEU A 142 -12.54 10.18 4.49
CA LEU A 142 -13.05 11.35 5.21
C LEU A 142 -12.24 12.60 4.82
N GLU A 143 -12.96 13.70 4.61
CA GLU A 143 -12.37 14.99 4.34
C GLU A 143 -11.87 15.64 5.64
N PRO A 144 -10.56 15.88 5.79
CA PRO A 144 -9.98 16.44 7.01
C PRO A 144 -10.64 17.74 7.51
N PRO A 145 -11.02 18.72 6.66
CA PRO A 145 -11.70 19.93 7.14
C PRO A 145 -13.17 19.70 7.53
N ALA A 146 -13.73 18.53 7.25
CA ALA A 146 -15.13 18.20 7.50
C ALA A 146 -15.33 17.29 8.72
N VAL A 147 -14.25 16.79 9.33
CA VAL A 147 -14.30 15.87 10.47
C VAL A 147 -13.40 16.30 11.61
N VAL A 148 -13.77 15.90 12.83
CA VAL A 148 -12.97 16.05 14.05
C VAL A 148 -12.78 14.70 14.71
N ARG A 149 -11.54 14.38 15.11
CA ARG A 149 -11.22 13.15 15.86
C ARG A 149 -11.61 13.34 17.33
N ARG A 150 -12.31 12.38 17.91
CA ARG A 150 -12.70 12.35 19.33
C ARG A 150 -12.33 11.00 19.95
N PRO A 151 -11.93 10.95 21.23
CA PRO A 151 -11.81 9.69 21.94
C PRO A 151 -13.18 8.99 21.99
N SER A 152 -13.23 7.69 21.70
CA SER A 152 -14.49 6.93 21.70
C SER A 152 -14.98 6.53 23.10
N GLY A 153 -14.16 6.73 24.14
CA GLY A 153 -14.42 6.22 25.50
C GLY A 153 -14.23 4.70 25.66
N LEU A 154 -14.04 3.96 24.56
CA LEU A 154 -13.71 2.54 24.61
C LEU A 154 -12.24 2.32 25.01
N PRO A 155 -11.94 1.17 25.65
CA PRO A 155 -10.56 0.80 25.98
C PRO A 155 -9.63 0.92 24.77
N PRO A 156 -8.39 1.40 24.95
CA PRO A 156 -7.42 1.42 23.87
C PRO A 156 -7.10 -0.02 23.46
N VAL A 157 -7.22 -0.32 22.17
CA VAL A 157 -6.59 -1.52 21.59
C VAL A 157 -5.08 -1.26 21.59
N PRO A 158 -4.24 -2.20 22.06
CA PRO A 158 -2.79 -2.05 21.97
C PRO A 158 -2.36 -1.73 20.54
N PRO A 159 -1.55 -0.68 20.31
CA PRO A 159 -1.12 -0.33 18.97
C PRO A 159 -0.26 -1.47 18.38
N PRO A 160 -0.40 -1.79 17.09
CA PRO A 160 0.43 -2.81 16.48
C PRO A 160 1.88 -2.32 16.40
N GLY A 161 2.82 -3.18 16.77
CA GLY A 161 4.26 -2.99 16.79
C GLY A 161 5.00 -4.04 15.95
N TRP A 162 6.31 -4.15 16.19
CA TRP A 162 7.17 -5.09 15.45
C TRP A 162 6.86 -6.55 15.76
N ASP A 163 6.50 -6.84 17.01
CA ASP A 163 6.20 -8.20 17.47
C ASP A 163 4.95 -8.78 16.79
N ASP A 164 4.04 -7.92 16.29
CA ASP A 164 2.88 -8.34 15.50
C ASP A 164 3.27 -9.02 14.19
N LEU A 165 4.44 -8.68 13.62
CA LEU A 165 4.90 -9.21 12.33
C LEU A 165 5.29 -10.69 12.38
N GLU A 166 5.61 -11.21 13.56
CA GLU A 166 5.99 -12.61 13.75
C GLU A 166 4.77 -13.54 13.71
N ARG A 167 3.57 -13.01 13.98
CA ARG A 167 2.32 -13.77 14.03
C ARG A 167 1.89 -14.24 12.63
N ALA A 168 1.43 -15.48 12.54
CA ALA A 168 0.99 -16.08 11.28
C ALA A 168 -0.13 -15.28 10.59
N GLY A 169 -1.07 -14.70 11.36
CA GLY A 169 -2.16 -13.89 10.82
C GLY A 169 -1.73 -12.59 10.15
N HIS A 170 -0.49 -12.13 10.36
CA HIS A 170 0.05 -10.94 9.69
C HIS A 170 0.55 -11.25 8.27
N ARG A 171 0.80 -12.52 7.95
CA ARG A 171 1.38 -12.95 6.69
C ARG A 171 0.34 -12.86 5.58
N VAL A 172 0.71 -12.23 4.47
CA VAL A 172 -0.14 -12.16 3.28
C VAL A 172 0.35 -13.22 2.29
N PRO A 173 -0.46 -14.23 1.93
CA PRO A 173 -0.09 -15.23 0.95
C PRO A 173 0.17 -14.60 -0.43
N PRO A 174 1.13 -15.12 -1.21
CA PRO A 174 1.44 -14.60 -2.53
C PRO A 174 0.38 -14.92 -3.59
N VAL A 175 -0.43 -15.95 -3.36
CA VAL A 175 -1.44 -16.44 -4.31
C VAL A 175 -2.81 -16.34 -3.64
N GLU A 176 -3.78 -15.80 -4.37
CA GLU A 176 -5.17 -15.70 -3.94
C GLU A 176 -5.87 -17.08 -4.03
N PRO A 177 -7.03 -17.27 -3.36
CA PRO A 177 -7.75 -18.55 -3.38
C PRO A 177 -8.15 -19.05 -4.77
N ASP A 178 -8.22 -18.17 -5.76
CA ASP A 178 -8.53 -18.50 -7.16
C ASP A 178 -7.30 -18.91 -7.99
N GLY A 179 -6.11 -18.95 -7.39
CA GLY A 179 -4.85 -19.32 -8.05
C GLY A 179 -4.13 -18.14 -8.73
N SER A 180 -4.69 -16.93 -8.69
CA SER A 180 -4.04 -15.73 -9.22
C SER A 180 -2.99 -15.15 -8.26
N TRP A 181 -2.09 -14.32 -8.77
CA TRP A 181 -1.17 -13.58 -7.90
C TRP A 181 -1.94 -12.55 -7.06
N SER A 182 -1.56 -12.43 -5.78
CA SER A 182 -2.15 -11.43 -4.91
C SER A 182 -1.86 -10.01 -5.38
N ARG A 183 -2.92 -9.22 -5.54
CA ARG A 183 -2.85 -7.80 -5.90
C ARG A 183 -2.08 -6.99 -4.85
N ARG A 184 -2.15 -7.43 -3.58
CA ARG A 184 -1.33 -6.87 -2.50
C ARG A 184 0.17 -7.12 -2.74
N TRP A 185 0.53 -8.30 -3.24
CA TRP A 185 1.90 -8.63 -3.61
C TRP A 185 2.39 -7.86 -4.83
N GLU A 186 1.62 -7.83 -5.92
CA GLU A 186 1.98 -7.09 -7.14
C GLU A 186 2.28 -5.61 -6.84
N ALA A 187 1.43 -4.97 -6.03
CA ALA A 187 1.62 -3.60 -5.59
C ALA A 187 2.81 -3.43 -4.64
N ALA A 188 2.94 -4.29 -3.61
CA ALA A 188 4.05 -4.22 -2.65
C ALA A 188 5.41 -4.42 -3.32
N VAL A 189 5.50 -5.34 -4.29
CA VAL A 189 6.72 -5.58 -5.08
C VAL A 189 7.00 -4.39 -6.00
N GLY A 190 5.98 -3.81 -6.66
CA GLY A 190 6.16 -2.58 -7.45
C GLY A 190 6.73 -1.43 -6.64
N VAL A 191 6.20 -1.19 -5.44
CA VAL A 191 6.69 -0.17 -4.49
C VAL A 191 8.14 -0.48 -4.06
N ALA A 192 8.42 -1.72 -3.65
CA ALA A 192 9.75 -2.12 -3.21
C ALA A 192 10.80 -2.01 -4.34
N LEU A 193 10.44 -2.36 -5.57
CA LEU A 193 11.31 -2.21 -6.74
C LEU A 193 11.62 -0.75 -7.05
N ALA A 194 10.66 0.16 -6.94
CA ALA A 194 10.91 1.58 -7.14
C ALA A 194 11.93 2.12 -6.13
N HIS A 195 11.80 1.71 -4.87
CA HIS A 195 12.81 1.98 -3.86
C HIS A 195 14.15 1.34 -4.21
N LEU A 196 14.19 0.06 -4.56
CA LEU A 196 15.43 -0.64 -4.92
C LEU A 196 16.16 0.03 -6.07
N VAL A 197 15.46 0.36 -7.17
CA VAL A 197 16.01 1.11 -8.30
C VAL A 197 16.60 2.44 -7.84
N ALA A 198 15.91 3.16 -6.95
CA ALA A 198 16.39 4.43 -6.42
C ALA A 198 17.65 4.27 -5.55
N VAL A 199 17.71 3.29 -4.63
CA VAL A 199 18.87 3.12 -3.74
C VAL A 199 20.07 2.51 -4.46
N THR A 200 19.86 1.65 -5.46
CA THR A 200 20.96 1.12 -6.28
C THR A 200 21.41 2.13 -7.34
N GLY A 201 20.59 3.13 -7.67
CA GLY A 201 20.85 4.07 -8.75
C GLY A 201 20.82 3.38 -10.12
N ASN A 202 19.88 2.44 -10.32
CA ASN A 202 19.80 1.59 -11.51
C ASN A 202 21.11 0.79 -11.76
N ARG A 203 21.68 0.22 -10.70
CA ARG A 203 22.79 -0.75 -10.77
C ARG A 203 22.26 -2.18 -10.58
N PRO A 204 22.96 -3.21 -11.10
CA PRO A 204 22.56 -4.59 -10.89
C PRO A 204 22.40 -4.91 -9.40
N ALA A 205 21.50 -5.85 -9.09
CA ALA A 205 21.26 -6.30 -7.72
C ALA A 205 21.23 -7.83 -7.67
N THR A 206 21.82 -8.39 -6.62
CA THR A 206 21.78 -9.84 -6.34
C THR A 206 20.87 -10.10 -5.15
N LEU A 207 19.95 -11.04 -5.34
CA LEU A 207 19.02 -11.49 -4.29
C LEU A 207 19.58 -12.71 -3.55
N PRO A 208 19.19 -12.93 -2.28
CA PRO A 208 19.63 -14.10 -1.55
C PRO A 208 18.87 -15.34 -2.03
N ALA A 209 19.52 -16.49 -1.94
CA ALA A 209 18.89 -17.77 -2.28
C ALA A 209 17.63 -18.03 -1.41
N GLY A 210 16.68 -18.81 -1.94
CA GLY A 210 15.45 -19.15 -1.25
C GLY A 210 14.24 -18.32 -1.70
N PRO A 211 13.22 -18.13 -0.83
CA PRO A 211 11.93 -17.56 -1.21
C PRO A 211 12.03 -16.15 -1.83
N VAL A 212 13.00 -15.35 -1.39
CA VAL A 212 13.22 -13.99 -1.92
C VAL A 212 13.62 -14.04 -3.39
N ALA A 213 14.66 -14.80 -3.76
CA ALA A 213 15.04 -14.97 -5.17
C ALA A 213 13.95 -15.68 -5.98
N ALA A 214 13.27 -16.67 -5.40
CA ALA A 214 12.21 -17.42 -6.11
C ALA A 214 11.02 -16.53 -6.50
N LEU A 215 10.57 -15.65 -5.61
CA LEU A 215 9.39 -14.80 -5.85
C LEU A 215 9.72 -13.45 -6.50
N LEU A 216 10.87 -12.86 -6.17
CA LEU A 216 11.24 -11.51 -6.62
C LEU A 216 12.27 -11.50 -7.76
N GLY A 217 12.92 -12.63 -8.06
CA GLY A 217 14.00 -12.71 -9.04
C GLY A 217 13.59 -12.30 -10.45
N HIS A 218 12.44 -12.78 -10.93
CA HIS A 218 11.92 -12.39 -12.25
C HIS A 218 11.66 -10.88 -12.33
N ALA A 219 11.04 -10.32 -11.29
CA ALA A 219 10.73 -8.91 -11.17
C ALA A 219 12.00 -8.05 -11.13
N VAL A 220 13.01 -8.44 -10.35
CA VAL A 220 14.31 -7.75 -10.29
C VAL A 220 15.03 -7.81 -11.64
N GLY A 221 15.06 -8.98 -12.30
CA GLY A 221 15.70 -9.13 -13.61
C GLY A 221 15.03 -8.35 -14.73
N ARG A 222 13.74 -8.01 -14.58
CA ARG A 222 13.01 -7.16 -15.54
C ARG A 222 13.27 -5.66 -15.33
N TYR A 223 13.42 -5.22 -14.09
CA TYR A 223 13.50 -3.78 -13.77
C TYR A 223 14.92 -3.27 -13.51
N LEU A 224 15.88 -4.13 -13.21
CA LEU A 224 17.29 -3.78 -13.02
C LEU A 224 18.18 -4.47 -14.07
N PRO A 225 19.27 -3.82 -14.50
CA PRO A 225 20.20 -4.42 -15.45
C PRO A 225 20.94 -5.61 -14.82
N ALA A 226 21.32 -6.58 -15.65
CA ALA A 226 22.33 -7.56 -15.30
C ALA A 226 23.73 -6.99 -15.53
N GLY A 227 24.72 -7.41 -14.74
CA GLY A 227 26.10 -6.99 -14.94
C GLY A 227 27.01 -7.19 -13.73
N PRO A 228 28.31 -6.86 -13.88
CA PRO A 228 29.26 -6.84 -12.77
C PRO A 228 28.87 -5.76 -11.74
N ASP A 229 29.53 -5.80 -10.57
CA ASP A 229 29.34 -4.84 -9.47
C ASP A 229 27.90 -4.79 -8.92
N ALA A 230 27.24 -5.95 -8.89
CA ALA A 230 25.90 -6.08 -8.37
C ALA A 230 25.84 -5.77 -6.87
N ARG A 231 24.84 -4.98 -6.48
CA ARG A 231 24.54 -4.65 -5.09
C ARG A 231 23.86 -5.83 -4.42
N SER A 232 24.48 -6.33 -3.35
CA SER A 232 23.92 -7.40 -2.54
C SER A 232 22.67 -6.93 -1.80
N VAL A 233 21.60 -7.71 -1.89
CA VAL A 233 20.34 -7.50 -1.17
C VAL A 233 20.13 -8.67 -0.22
N GLU A 234 19.75 -8.40 1.03
CA GLU A 234 19.32 -9.45 1.97
C GLU A 234 18.01 -9.06 2.66
N LEU A 235 17.26 -10.08 3.08
CA LEU A 235 16.09 -9.89 3.93
C LEU A 235 16.52 -9.60 5.37
N ALA A 236 15.90 -8.61 6.00
CA ALA A 236 16.25 -8.14 7.32
C ALA A 236 15.02 -7.62 8.06
N GLY A 237 15.00 -7.70 9.39
CA GLY A 237 13.92 -7.14 10.20
C GLY A 237 13.89 -7.65 11.63
N PRO A 238 12.81 -7.36 12.38
CA PRO A 238 12.59 -7.88 13.73
C PRO A 238 12.73 -9.40 13.77
N GLY A 239 13.36 -9.94 14.82
CA GLY A 239 13.56 -11.39 14.98
C GLY A 239 14.59 -12.03 14.03
N ILE A 240 15.02 -11.34 12.96
CA ILE A 240 16.03 -11.86 12.01
C ILE A 240 17.43 -11.41 12.40
N ARG A 241 18.35 -12.37 12.52
CA ARG A 241 19.76 -12.08 12.78
C ARG A 241 20.39 -11.35 11.59
N MET A 242 21.09 -10.25 11.86
CA MET A 242 21.78 -9.48 10.83
C MET A 242 22.90 -10.29 10.14
N PRO A 243 22.90 -10.35 8.79
CA PRO A 243 23.98 -10.95 8.05
C PRO A 243 25.29 -10.17 8.27
N ARG A 244 26.40 -10.92 8.35
CA ARG A 244 27.75 -10.37 8.47
C ARG A 244 28.63 -11.02 7.39
N PRO A 245 29.27 -10.25 6.50
CA PRO A 245 29.26 -8.79 6.43
C PRO A 245 27.88 -8.20 6.06
N ARG A 246 27.68 -6.91 6.35
CA ARG A 246 26.44 -6.20 6.02
C ARG A 246 26.31 -6.07 4.49
N PRO A 247 25.22 -6.52 3.87
CA PRO A 247 24.99 -6.39 2.44
C PRO A 247 24.81 -4.92 2.04
N ASP A 248 24.86 -4.62 0.75
CA ASP A 248 24.69 -3.26 0.23
C ASP A 248 23.32 -2.69 0.58
N VAL A 249 22.26 -3.51 0.50
CA VAL A 249 20.86 -3.11 0.70
C VAL A 249 20.13 -4.13 1.57
N LEU A 250 19.34 -3.63 2.53
CA LEU A 250 18.45 -4.46 3.34
C LEU A 250 17.00 -4.35 2.86
N LEU A 251 16.34 -5.48 2.60
CA LEU A 251 14.91 -5.56 2.34
C LEU A 251 14.17 -5.73 3.68
N VAL A 252 13.42 -4.71 4.11
CA VAL A 252 12.94 -4.57 5.49
C VAL A 252 11.43 -4.34 5.57
N PRO A 253 10.75 -4.71 6.67
CA PRO A 253 9.32 -4.45 6.81
C PRO A 253 9.07 -2.97 7.12
N ARG A 254 7.82 -2.56 6.92
CA ARG A 254 7.29 -1.29 7.42
C ARG A 254 6.57 -1.50 8.76
N HIS A 255 6.70 -0.55 9.67
CA HIS A 255 6.03 -0.58 10.96
C HIS A 255 4.50 -0.56 10.76
N PRO A 256 3.72 -1.47 11.39
CA PRO A 256 2.29 -1.57 11.13
C PRO A 256 1.47 -0.36 11.59
N LEU A 257 1.91 0.38 12.61
CA LEU A 257 1.33 1.68 12.98
C LEU A 257 1.85 2.89 12.17
N THR A 258 3.17 3.08 12.07
CA THR A 258 3.75 4.33 11.55
C THR A 258 4.07 4.30 10.06
N GLY A 259 4.18 3.09 9.49
CA GLY A 259 4.62 2.89 8.11
C GLY A 259 6.11 3.17 7.89
N ALA A 260 6.88 3.50 8.93
CA ALA A 260 8.33 3.72 8.83
C ALA A 260 9.05 2.40 8.49
N PRO A 261 10.08 2.41 7.63
CA PRO A 261 10.91 1.23 7.41
C PRO A 261 11.63 0.84 8.70
N TRP A 262 11.71 -0.46 8.98
CA TRP A 262 12.56 -0.97 10.04
C TRP A 262 14.03 -0.64 9.75
N ARG A 263 14.77 -0.28 10.78
CA ARG A 263 16.22 -0.03 10.70
C ARG A 263 16.94 -0.73 11.85
N PRO A 264 18.09 -1.37 11.60
CA PRO A 264 18.94 -1.85 12.68
C PRO A 264 19.44 -0.67 13.53
N PRO A 265 19.53 -0.81 14.85
CA PRO A 265 20.10 0.23 15.71
C PRO A 265 21.53 0.58 15.28
N GLY A 266 21.80 1.86 15.02
CA GLY A 266 23.11 2.36 14.61
C GLY A 266 23.50 2.07 13.15
N ASP A 267 22.58 1.60 12.31
CA ASP A 267 22.80 1.38 10.88
C ASP A 267 22.00 2.39 10.03
N ASP A 268 22.72 3.32 9.40
CA ASP A 268 22.18 4.31 8.45
C ASP A 268 22.27 3.83 6.99
N GLY A 269 22.58 2.57 6.77
CA GLY A 269 22.69 1.96 5.47
C GLY A 269 21.41 2.00 4.64
N ALA A 270 21.57 1.68 3.36
CA ALA A 270 20.48 1.56 2.40
C ALA A 270 19.48 0.47 2.82
N VAL A 271 18.20 0.86 2.88
CA VAL A 271 17.08 -0.04 3.15
C VAL A 271 16.00 0.15 2.09
N VAL A 272 15.33 -0.94 1.73
CA VAL A 272 14.18 -0.99 0.83
C VAL A 272 12.97 -1.45 1.64
N PRO A 273 11.96 -0.60 1.83
CA PRO A 273 10.75 -0.99 2.54
C PRO A 273 9.92 -1.97 1.69
N LEU A 274 9.46 -3.03 2.34
CA LEU A 274 8.49 -3.98 1.81
C LEU A 274 7.21 -3.94 2.65
N GLY A 275 6.06 -4.20 2.01
CA GLY A 275 4.78 -4.32 2.72
C GLY A 275 4.89 -5.33 3.86
N SER A 276 4.45 -4.96 5.07
CA SER A 276 4.72 -5.72 6.29
C SER A 276 4.26 -7.18 6.23
N GLY A 277 3.07 -7.44 5.66
CA GLY A 277 2.57 -8.81 5.50
C GLY A 277 3.29 -9.64 4.42
N VAL A 278 3.79 -8.97 3.36
CA VAL A 278 4.63 -9.61 2.32
C VAL A 278 6.01 -9.94 2.90
N TRP A 279 6.59 -9.02 3.67
CA TRP A 279 7.84 -9.27 4.39
C TRP A 279 7.69 -10.41 5.39
N ALA A 280 6.61 -10.43 6.19
CA ALA A 280 6.37 -11.47 7.18
C ALA A 280 6.26 -12.86 6.53
N TYR A 281 5.66 -12.95 5.35
CA TYR A 281 5.64 -14.19 4.56
C TYR A 281 7.04 -14.63 4.12
N LEU A 282 7.87 -13.72 3.61
CA LEU A 282 9.25 -14.03 3.19
C LEU A 282 10.17 -14.39 4.36
N ALA A 283 9.97 -13.75 5.52
CA ALA A 283 10.76 -13.96 6.72
C ALA A 283 10.46 -15.30 7.40
N HIS A 284 9.19 -15.70 7.37
CA HIS A 284 8.68 -16.91 8.02
C HIS A 284 7.77 -17.67 7.06
N PRO A 285 8.33 -18.25 5.97
CA PRO A 285 7.55 -19.06 5.04
C PRO A 285 7.01 -20.26 5.82
N GLY A 286 5.69 -20.33 5.96
CA GLY A 286 4.99 -21.39 6.66
C GLY A 286 3.67 -21.68 5.95
N GLU A 287 2.98 -22.73 6.37
CA GLU A 287 1.72 -23.12 5.77
C GLU A 287 0.67 -22.00 5.90
N THR A 288 0.20 -21.50 4.75
CA THR A 288 -0.81 -20.44 4.65
C THR A 288 -2.14 -20.96 4.12
N SER A 289 -2.46 -22.21 4.44
CA SER A 289 -3.73 -22.83 4.08
C SER A 289 -4.89 -21.94 4.57
N PRO A 290 -5.94 -21.72 3.74
CA PRO A 290 -7.04 -20.83 4.11
C PRO A 290 -7.64 -21.25 5.45
N MET A 291 -7.52 -20.39 6.45
CA MET A 291 -8.17 -20.60 7.73
C MET A 291 -9.69 -20.48 7.52
N PRO A 292 -10.51 -21.37 8.12
CA PRO A 292 -11.95 -21.18 8.08
C PRO A 292 -12.32 -19.81 8.68
N ALA A 293 -13.46 -19.25 8.27
CA ALA A 293 -13.96 -17.95 8.76
C ALA A 293 -14.10 -17.89 10.30
N THR A 294 -14.13 -19.04 10.98
CA THR A 294 -14.13 -19.19 12.44
C THR A 294 -12.75 -19.00 13.08
N GLY A 295 -11.68 -18.85 12.30
CA GLY A 295 -10.33 -18.50 12.76
C GLY A 295 -9.53 -19.62 13.44
N VAL A 296 -10.11 -20.80 13.67
CA VAL A 296 -9.45 -21.91 14.37
C VAL A 296 -9.78 -23.24 13.70
N LEU A 297 -8.74 -24.02 13.40
CA LEU A 297 -8.84 -25.46 13.11
C LEU A 297 -8.62 -26.23 14.41
N PRO A 298 -9.48 -27.19 14.77
CA PRO A 298 -9.25 -28.03 15.94
C PRO A 298 -7.91 -28.77 15.83
N GLU A 299 -7.22 -28.92 16.96
CA GLU A 299 -5.93 -29.62 17.03
C GLU A 299 -6.07 -31.06 16.50
N GLY A 300 -5.19 -31.45 15.56
CA GLY A 300 -5.20 -32.77 14.92
C GLY A 300 -6.06 -32.91 13.65
N VAL A 301 -6.77 -31.84 13.22
CA VAL A 301 -7.51 -31.85 11.95
C VAL A 301 -6.59 -31.39 10.81
N LEU A 302 -6.11 -32.34 10.02
CA LEU A 302 -5.42 -32.06 8.75
C LEU A 302 -6.46 -31.77 7.65
N ARG A 303 -6.26 -30.69 6.90
CA ARG A 303 -7.04 -30.38 5.69
C ARG A 303 -6.18 -30.64 4.46
N ASP A 304 -6.18 -31.89 3.99
CA ASP A 304 -5.55 -32.23 2.69
C ASP A 304 -6.56 -32.18 1.52
N ASP A 305 -7.85 -31.92 1.80
CA ASP A 305 -8.94 -32.14 0.83
C ASP A 305 -9.29 -30.93 -0.05
N TYR A 306 -8.58 -29.80 0.08
CA TYR A 306 -8.75 -28.71 -0.87
C TYR A 306 -7.78 -28.93 -2.02
N PRO A 307 -8.25 -29.09 -3.28
CA PRO A 307 -7.34 -29.03 -4.41
C PRO A 307 -6.62 -27.70 -4.31
N LEU A 308 -5.30 -27.74 -4.11
CA LEU A 308 -4.47 -26.55 -4.18
C LEU A 308 -4.78 -25.91 -5.53
N PRO A 309 -5.25 -24.65 -5.56
CA PRO A 309 -5.49 -23.98 -6.83
C PRO A 309 -4.18 -24.06 -7.63
N PRO A 310 -4.24 -24.39 -8.93
CA PRO A 310 -3.04 -24.46 -9.74
C PRO A 310 -2.29 -23.13 -9.57
N GLY A 311 -1.02 -23.24 -9.20
CA GLY A 311 -0.19 -22.04 -9.00
C GLY A 311 -0.19 -21.16 -10.25
N PRO A 312 0.10 -19.87 -10.12
CA PRO A 312 0.09 -18.94 -11.24
C PRO A 312 0.97 -19.45 -12.39
N TRP A 313 0.44 -19.46 -13.61
CA TRP A 313 1.15 -19.94 -14.81
C TRP A 313 2.27 -19.00 -15.29
N CYS A 314 2.33 -17.78 -14.74
CA CYS A 314 3.35 -16.79 -15.03
C CYS A 314 4.08 -16.35 -13.76
N PRO A 315 5.33 -15.85 -13.87
CA PRO A 315 6.02 -15.26 -12.74
C PRO A 315 5.27 -14.03 -12.19
N LEU A 316 5.45 -13.76 -10.89
CA LEU A 316 4.91 -12.56 -10.24
C LEU A 316 5.37 -11.31 -10.98
N THR A 317 4.42 -10.56 -11.53
CA THR A 317 4.67 -9.33 -12.26
C THR A 317 4.33 -8.13 -11.38
N PRO A 318 5.27 -7.20 -11.14
CA PRO A 318 5.00 -6.00 -10.35
C PRO A 318 3.94 -5.12 -11.00
N HIS A 319 3.10 -4.51 -10.18
CA HIS A 319 2.11 -3.54 -10.66
C HIS A 319 2.82 -2.29 -11.20
N HIS A 320 2.77 -2.09 -12.52
CA HIS A 320 3.57 -1.08 -13.22
C HIS A 320 3.25 0.36 -12.76
N HIS A 321 1.97 0.68 -12.53
CA HIS A 321 1.61 1.99 -11.96
C HIS A 321 2.08 2.14 -10.51
N ALA A 322 2.17 1.05 -9.73
CA ALA A 322 2.69 1.11 -8.36
C ALA A 322 4.18 1.46 -8.36
N PHE A 323 4.91 0.86 -9.28
CA PHE A 323 6.31 1.17 -9.53
C PHE A 323 6.51 2.64 -9.94
N ASP A 324 5.89 3.10 -11.05
CA ASP A 324 6.12 4.47 -11.55
C ASP A 324 5.64 5.52 -10.55
N HIS A 325 4.44 5.35 -9.97
CA HIS A 325 3.91 6.29 -8.98
C HIS A 325 4.78 6.40 -7.73
N THR A 326 5.40 5.30 -7.29
CA THR A 326 6.37 5.33 -6.19
C THR A 326 7.65 6.02 -6.63
N LEU A 327 8.21 5.64 -7.78
CA LEU A 327 9.48 6.16 -8.28
C LEU A 327 9.44 7.68 -8.47
N VAL A 328 8.37 8.24 -9.04
CA VAL A 328 8.22 9.70 -9.18
C VAL A 328 8.08 10.42 -7.85
N GLY A 329 7.65 9.72 -6.80
CA GLY A 329 7.56 10.25 -5.44
C GLY A 329 8.89 10.28 -4.68
N LEU A 330 9.95 9.68 -5.23
CA LEU A 330 11.27 9.65 -4.60
C LEU A 330 12.14 10.81 -5.11
N PRO A 331 12.70 11.67 -4.24
CA PRO A 331 13.60 12.75 -4.65
C PRO A 331 14.79 12.27 -5.50
N ALA A 332 15.25 11.04 -5.24
CA ALA A 332 16.36 10.40 -5.96
C ALA A 332 16.13 10.30 -7.48
N VAL A 333 14.86 10.25 -7.93
CA VAL A 333 14.53 10.17 -9.37
C VAL A 333 15.08 11.36 -10.15
N ARG A 334 15.39 12.49 -9.49
CA ARG A 334 15.97 13.67 -10.12
C ARG A 334 17.40 13.44 -10.61
N ALA A 335 18.11 12.42 -10.12
CA ALA A 335 19.45 12.09 -10.57
C ALA A 335 19.45 11.72 -12.07
N PRO A 336 20.44 12.17 -12.88
CA PRO A 336 20.43 11.99 -14.33
C PRO A 336 20.22 10.53 -14.79
N ARG A 337 20.87 9.58 -14.11
CA ARG A 337 20.77 8.15 -14.43
C ARG A 337 19.35 7.58 -14.20
N LEU A 338 18.66 8.06 -13.15
CA LEU A 338 17.31 7.61 -12.82
C LEU A 338 16.25 8.32 -13.68
N ARG A 339 16.45 9.59 -14.03
CA ARG A 339 15.62 10.28 -15.04
C ARG A 339 15.67 9.53 -16.37
N ALA A 340 16.88 9.26 -16.89
CA ALA A 340 17.06 8.55 -18.16
C ALA A 340 16.43 7.14 -18.13
N TYR A 341 16.64 6.38 -17.05
CA TYR A 341 15.99 5.08 -16.86
C TYR A 341 14.47 5.18 -16.97
N ARG A 342 13.87 6.17 -16.28
CA ARG A 342 12.42 6.34 -16.26
C ARG A 342 11.89 6.75 -17.63
N ASP A 343 12.59 7.62 -18.36
CA ASP A 343 12.16 8.04 -19.69
C ASP A 343 12.14 6.85 -20.66
N THR A 344 13.19 6.02 -20.65
CA THR A 344 13.22 4.76 -21.41
C THR A 344 12.10 3.79 -20.98
N TYR A 345 11.86 3.66 -19.67
CA TYR A 345 10.79 2.82 -19.15
C TYR A 345 9.41 3.30 -19.63
N ARG A 346 9.15 4.62 -19.62
CA ARG A 346 7.87 5.18 -20.11
C ARG A 346 7.64 4.91 -21.59
N ASP A 347 8.69 4.99 -22.41
CA ASP A 347 8.57 4.75 -23.85
C ASP A 347 8.31 3.27 -24.16
N ALA A 348 8.77 2.34 -23.32
CA ALA A 348 8.52 0.91 -23.49
C ALA A 348 7.09 0.46 -23.12
N TYR A 349 6.32 1.31 -22.43
CA TYR A 349 4.97 1.02 -21.93
C TYR A 349 3.91 2.04 -22.41
N ARG A 350 4.24 2.84 -23.44
CA ARG A 350 3.30 3.67 -24.21
C ARG A 350 2.73 2.87 -25.38
#